data_AF-A0A813P0K0-F1
#
_entry.id   AF-A0A813P0K0-F1
#
_cell.length_a   1.000
_cell.length_b   1.000
_cell.length_c   1.000
_cell.angle_alpha   90.00
_cell.angle_beta   90.00
_cell.angle_gamma   90.00
#
_symmetry.space_group_name_H-M   'P 1'
#
loop_
_entity.id
_entity.type
_entity.pdbx_description
1 polymer ?
#
loop_
_entity_poly.entity_id
_entity_poly.type
_entity_poly.pdbx_seq_one_letter_code
_entity_poly.pdbx_strand_id
1 'polypeptide(L)'
;MPYQRNLFWICIYSSCSLFFFSALIYDYYGPYSNDYGQLANENISIETALEQIPTCTPDDRPRQRALLYTLQSWIYFAQKHKIQYWISYGTLVGYVQCRGLLPHDPDIDVLIMAQDTSQLFQLSQLNFSSIYKLKVHPQWYIVGEDKRSYFHSEGIHFVAPNARFINRKDGIHVDIWPMYDYDPSRTRMKKNSKPILSEYNNNYKWKSSPREWTFPLEECLFSGMTVWCPAQPEKLVANIYGPLSVNISSTTCVNGSWVDSDNYQLAKSMLNKNVITKTTNNKEVY
;
A
#
# COMPACT_ATOMS: atom_id res chain seq x y z
N MET A 1 70.72 26.33 28.62
CA MET A 1 71.23 25.02 28.13
C MET A 1 70.36 23.91 28.74
N PRO A 2 70.18 22.75 28.07
CA PRO A 2 69.22 21.71 28.49
C PRO A 2 69.90 20.39 28.95
N TYR A 3 69.13 19.28 28.99
CA TYR A 3 69.54 17.87 29.23
C TYR A 3 69.90 17.49 30.69
N GLN A 4 69.59 16.29 31.24
CA GLN A 4 68.86 15.07 30.78
C GLN A 4 67.72 14.74 31.81
N ARG A 5 66.87 13.69 31.81
CA ARG A 5 66.59 12.38 31.12
C ARG A 5 65.04 12.25 30.99
N ASN A 6 64.35 11.39 30.20
CA ASN A 6 64.42 9.96 29.83
C ASN A 6 63.96 8.98 30.96
N LEU A 7 63.08 7.98 30.75
CA LEU A 7 62.43 7.46 29.51
C LEU A 7 61.11 6.68 29.82
N PHE A 8 60.46 6.17 28.75
CA PHE A 8 59.29 5.25 28.66
C PHE A 8 57.88 5.83 28.94
N TRP A 9 56.77 5.25 28.44
CA TRP A 9 56.27 4.89 27.08
C TRP A 9 54.95 4.07 27.27
N ILE A 10 53.93 4.31 26.42
CA ILE A 10 52.70 3.50 26.18
C ILE A 10 51.61 3.41 27.29
N CYS A 11 50.42 3.95 26.97
CA CYS A 11 49.05 3.36 27.10
C CYS A 11 48.00 4.50 27.07
N ILE A 12 47.51 4.91 25.89
CA ILE A 12 46.32 4.38 25.18
C ILE A 12 44.99 4.99 25.68
N TYR A 13 44.23 5.55 24.73
CA TYR A 13 42.88 6.07 24.91
C TYR A 13 41.89 4.97 25.33
N SER A 14 41.10 5.20 26.38
CA SER A 14 39.87 4.41 26.63
C SER A 14 38.87 5.12 27.56
N SER A 15 38.22 6.18 27.07
CA SER A 15 37.19 6.91 27.83
C SER A 15 36.09 7.54 26.97
N CYS A 16 35.74 6.93 25.82
CA CYS A 16 34.70 7.47 24.92
C CYS A 16 33.89 6.41 24.14
N SER A 17 33.77 5.18 24.66
CA SER A 17 33.22 4.03 23.91
C SER A 17 32.03 3.32 24.56
N LEU A 18 31.65 3.68 25.80
CA LEU A 18 30.61 2.97 26.57
C LEU A 18 29.19 3.55 26.45
N PHE A 19 29.01 4.71 25.81
CA PHE A 19 27.69 5.33 25.61
C PHE A 19 27.07 5.11 24.21
N PHE A 20 27.78 4.45 23.29
CA PHE A 20 27.27 4.15 21.94
C PHE A 20 26.81 2.69 21.73
N PHE A 21 27.04 1.79 22.68
CA PHE A 21 26.62 0.39 22.58
C PHE A 21 25.32 0.04 23.33
N SER A 22 24.98 0.76 24.41
CA SER A 22 23.72 0.54 25.14
C SER A 22 22.48 0.85 24.27
N ALA A 23 22.54 1.93 23.48
CA ALA A 23 21.47 2.32 22.55
C ALA A 23 21.23 1.31 21.40
N LEU A 24 22.22 0.48 21.06
CA LEU A 24 22.10 -0.55 20.01
C LEU A 24 21.67 -1.92 20.55
N ILE A 25 21.63 -2.11 21.87
CA ILE A 25 21.23 -3.37 22.52
C ILE A 25 19.81 -3.29 23.10
N TYR A 26 19.32 -2.10 23.44
CA TYR A 26 17.96 -1.95 24.00
C TYR A 26 16.85 -2.31 23.00
N ASP A 27 17.05 -2.05 21.71
CA ASP A 27 16.15 -2.48 20.62
C ASP A 27 16.12 -4.01 20.39
N TYR A 28 17.03 -4.77 21.02
CA TYR A 28 17.23 -6.20 20.71
C TYR A 28 16.54 -7.17 21.70
N TYR A 29 16.13 -6.72 22.89
CA TYR A 29 15.55 -7.59 23.93
C TYR A 29 14.27 -7.05 24.61
N GLY A 30 13.34 -6.49 23.83
CA GLY A 30 11.94 -6.39 24.25
C GLY A 30 11.23 -7.75 24.09
N PRO A 31 10.46 -8.27 25.08
CA PRO A 31 10.00 -9.67 25.12
C PRO A 31 8.91 -10.08 24.10
N TYR A 32 8.63 -9.26 23.08
CA TYR A 32 7.70 -9.55 21.98
C TYR A 32 8.32 -9.21 20.62
N SER A 33 9.50 -9.76 20.30
CA SER A 33 10.08 -9.71 18.95
C SER A 33 9.30 -10.63 18.01
N ASN A 34 8.11 -10.20 17.58
CA ASN A 34 7.34 -10.89 16.55
C ASN A 34 8.02 -10.77 15.17
N ASP A 35 7.53 -11.51 14.18
CA ASP A 35 8.09 -11.55 12.82
C ASP A 35 7.92 -10.26 12.00
N TYR A 36 7.44 -9.18 12.61
CA TYR A 36 7.07 -7.92 11.94
C TYR A 36 7.71 -6.68 12.59
N GLY A 37 8.24 -6.77 13.81
CA GLY A 37 8.86 -5.66 14.55
C GLY A 37 7.98 -5.10 15.67
N GLN A 38 8.57 -4.24 16.51
CA GLN A 38 7.90 -3.68 17.69
C GLN A 38 7.50 -2.21 17.48
N LEU A 39 6.20 -1.97 17.30
CA LEU A 39 5.54 -0.67 17.49
C LEU A 39 4.44 -0.85 18.55
N ALA A 40 4.86 -1.03 19.81
CA ALA A 40 4.05 -1.64 20.87
C ALA A 40 2.63 -1.03 21.05
N ASN A 41 2.49 0.29 20.97
CA ASN A 41 1.19 0.96 21.12
C ASN A 41 0.27 0.71 19.90
N GLU A 42 0.81 0.79 18.69
CA GLU A 42 0.05 0.53 17.46
C GLU A 42 -0.29 -0.96 17.31
N ASN A 43 0.54 -1.86 17.84
CA ASN A 43 0.25 -3.29 17.89
C ASN A 43 -1.02 -3.58 18.70
N ILE A 44 -1.27 -2.83 19.78
CA ILE A 44 -2.53 -2.94 20.56
C ILE A 44 -3.70 -2.48 19.69
N SER A 45 -3.60 -1.35 19.00
CA SER A 45 -4.63 -0.86 18.07
C SER A 45 -4.95 -1.86 16.96
N ILE A 46 -3.94 -2.54 16.42
CA ILE A 46 -4.11 -3.58 15.38
C ILE A 46 -4.84 -4.80 15.93
N GLU A 47 -4.48 -5.32 17.11
CA GLU A 47 -5.19 -6.47 17.70
C GLU A 47 -6.64 -6.12 18.07
N THR A 48 -6.90 -4.92 18.62
CA THR A 48 -8.27 -4.42 18.83
C THR A 48 -9.05 -4.25 17.53
N ALA A 49 -8.41 -3.84 16.43
CA ALA A 49 -9.05 -3.76 15.13
C ALA A 49 -9.32 -5.15 14.52
N LEU A 50 -8.43 -6.13 14.74
CA LEU A 50 -8.64 -7.51 14.30
C LEU A 50 -9.90 -8.11 14.92
N GLU A 51 -10.18 -7.89 16.21
CA GLU A 51 -11.43 -8.33 16.86
C GLU A 51 -12.70 -7.88 16.10
N GLN A 52 -12.65 -6.73 15.44
CA GLN A 52 -13.77 -6.16 14.67
C GLN A 52 -13.81 -6.61 13.21
N ILE A 53 -12.71 -7.16 12.66
CA ILE A 53 -12.65 -7.68 11.29
C ILE A 53 -13.16 -9.15 11.28
N PRO A 54 -14.24 -9.46 10.53
CA PRO A 54 -14.75 -10.83 10.38
C PRO A 54 -13.73 -11.84 9.84
N THR A 55 -14.00 -13.11 10.12
CA THR A 55 -13.27 -14.28 9.58
C THR A 55 -14.28 -15.30 9.05
N CYS A 56 -13.98 -15.89 7.90
CA CYS A 56 -14.74 -16.99 7.29
C CYS A 56 -13.92 -18.29 7.27
N THR A 57 -12.60 -18.19 7.04
CA THR A 57 -11.66 -19.32 7.01
C THR A 57 -10.74 -19.30 8.24
N PRO A 58 -10.11 -20.43 8.61
CA PRO A 58 -9.08 -20.46 9.67
C PRO A 58 -7.86 -19.57 9.36
N ASP A 59 -7.49 -19.46 8.09
CA ASP A 59 -6.30 -18.73 7.62
C ASP A 59 -6.50 -17.21 7.57
N ASP A 60 -7.76 -16.74 7.67
CA ASP A 60 -8.09 -15.31 7.64
C ASP A 60 -7.41 -14.54 8.76
N ARG A 61 -7.45 -15.03 10.02
CA ARG A 61 -6.90 -14.28 11.14
C ARG A 61 -5.36 -14.16 11.09
N PRO A 62 -4.59 -15.21 10.77
CA PRO A 62 -3.17 -15.09 10.46
C PRO A 62 -2.88 -14.09 9.33
N ARG A 63 -3.57 -14.21 8.19
CA ARG A 63 -3.39 -13.32 7.02
C ARG A 63 -3.68 -11.86 7.36
N GLN A 64 -4.83 -11.56 7.95
CA GLN A 64 -5.24 -10.20 8.31
C GLN A 64 -4.22 -9.54 9.26
N ARG A 65 -3.73 -10.28 10.26
CA ARG A 65 -2.68 -9.81 11.17
C ARG A 65 -1.38 -9.49 10.43
N ALA A 66 -0.94 -10.39 9.55
CA ALA A 66 0.28 -10.20 8.75
C ALA A 66 0.19 -8.96 7.84
N LEU A 67 -0.96 -8.75 7.21
CA LEU A 67 -1.25 -7.61 6.35
C LEU A 67 -1.21 -6.29 7.14
N LEU A 68 -1.89 -6.22 8.29
CA LEU A 68 -1.91 -5.01 9.11
C LEU A 68 -0.52 -4.66 9.68
N TYR A 69 0.26 -5.63 10.17
CA TYR A 69 1.63 -5.37 10.63
C TYR A 69 2.60 -5.01 9.48
N THR A 70 2.40 -5.56 8.28
CA THR A 70 3.19 -5.20 7.10
C THR A 70 2.85 -3.78 6.60
N LEU A 71 1.57 -3.39 6.64
CA LEU A 71 1.13 -2.01 6.42
C LEU A 71 1.71 -1.07 7.48
N GLN A 72 1.63 -1.40 8.77
CA GLN A 72 2.23 -0.61 9.85
C GLN A 72 3.72 -0.33 9.61
N SER A 73 4.46 -1.37 9.21
CA SER A 73 5.89 -1.25 8.90
C SER A 73 6.17 -0.44 7.63
N TRP A 74 5.25 -0.47 6.65
CA TRP A 74 5.26 0.45 5.51
C TRP A 74 4.97 1.90 5.92
N ILE A 75 4.02 2.16 6.83
CA ILE A 75 3.71 3.51 7.35
C ILE A 75 4.98 4.12 7.96
N TYR A 76 5.64 3.40 8.87
CA TYR A 76 6.89 3.85 9.50
C TYR A 76 8.00 4.07 8.47
N PHE A 77 8.17 3.17 7.50
CA PHE A 77 9.15 3.31 6.41
C PHE A 77 8.88 4.55 5.55
N ALA A 78 7.63 4.76 5.15
CA ALA A 78 7.20 5.89 4.32
C ALA A 78 7.37 7.22 5.06
N GLN A 79 6.98 7.31 6.34
CA GLN A 79 7.22 8.48 7.19
C GLN A 79 8.72 8.78 7.32
N LYS A 80 9.53 7.78 7.69
CA LYS A 80 10.98 7.90 7.89
C LYS A 80 11.72 8.40 6.64
N HIS A 81 11.27 7.97 5.47
CA HIS A 81 11.84 8.35 4.17
C HIS A 81 11.08 9.46 3.45
N LYS A 82 10.04 10.04 4.06
CA LYS A 82 9.19 11.12 3.49
C LYS A 82 8.53 10.77 2.15
N ILE A 83 8.19 9.50 1.95
CA ILE A 83 7.48 9.02 0.76
C ILE A 83 6.01 9.43 0.88
N GLN A 84 5.53 10.28 -0.02
CA GLN A 84 4.09 10.56 -0.12
C GLN A 84 3.40 9.39 -0.82
N TYR A 85 2.48 8.74 -0.12
CA TYR A 85 1.63 7.67 -0.63
C TYR A 85 0.18 7.90 -0.20
N TRP A 86 -0.76 7.14 -0.73
CA TRP A 86 -2.11 6.98 -0.19
C TRP A 86 -2.65 5.57 -0.46
N ILE A 87 -3.60 5.11 0.35
CA ILE A 87 -4.22 3.78 0.14
C ILE A 87 -5.05 3.76 -1.15
N SER A 88 -5.05 2.63 -1.87
CA SER A 88 -5.79 2.45 -3.13
C SER A 88 -6.41 1.05 -3.25
N TYR A 89 -6.97 0.73 -4.43
CA TYR A 89 -7.52 -0.57 -4.83
C TYR A 89 -8.33 -1.27 -3.72
N GLY A 90 -7.98 -2.51 -3.31
CA GLY A 90 -8.76 -3.27 -2.31
C GLY A 90 -8.79 -2.58 -0.94
N THR A 91 -7.64 -2.08 -0.51
CA THR A 91 -7.44 -1.34 0.75
C THR A 91 -8.32 -0.09 0.82
N LEU A 92 -8.47 0.67 -0.27
CA LEU A 92 -9.34 1.85 -0.33
C LEU A 92 -10.84 1.47 -0.35
N VAL A 93 -11.21 0.37 -1.00
CA VAL A 93 -12.58 -0.18 -0.91
C VAL A 93 -12.90 -0.59 0.53
N GLY A 94 -11.94 -1.22 1.23
CA GLY A 94 -12.04 -1.53 2.65
C GLY A 94 -12.22 -0.28 3.53
N TYR A 95 -11.42 0.77 3.30
CA TYR A 95 -11.60 2.04 4.00
C TYR A 95 -13.00 2.65 3.78
N VAL A 96 -13.53 2.57 2.55
CA VAL A 96 -14.85 3.10 2.21
C VAL A 96 -15.98 2.25 2.82
N GLN A 97 -15.91 0.91 2.75
CA GLN A 97 -16.97 0.02 3.22
C GLN A 97 -16.97 -0.23 4.74
N CYS A 98 -15.78 -0.33 5.36
CA CYS A 98 -15.63 -0.78 6.75
C CYS A 98 -14.55 -0.06 7.56
N ARG A 99 -13.97 1.05 7.04
CA ARG A 99 -12.89 1.83 7.71
C ARG A 99 -11.68 0.98 8.11
N GLY A 100 -11.38 -0.05 7.31
CA GLY A 100 -10.32 -1.01 7.60
C GLY A 100 -10.13 -2.04 6.48
N LEU A 101 -9.32 -3.05 6.76
CA LEU A 101 -9.03 -4.15 5.82
C LEU A 101 -10.30 -4.93 5.45
N LEU A 102 -10.52 -5.17 4.15
CA LEU A 102 -11.56 -6.10 3.71
C LEU A 102 -11.25 -7.50 4.27
N PRO A 103 -12.22 -8.20 4.89
CA PRO A 103 -11.96 -9.49 5.54
C PRO A 103 -11.24 -10.53 4.68
N HIS A 104 -11.44 -10.48 3.37
CA HIS A 104 -10.93 -11.41 2.35
C HIS A 104 -9.74 -10.89 1.53
N ASP A 105 -9.28 -9.64 1.71
CA ASP A 105 -8.20 -9.08 0.87
C ASP A 105 -6.88 -9.88 1.02
N PRO A 106 -6.22 -10.29 -0.07
CA PRO A 106 -4.99 -11.08 -0.01
C PRO A 106 -3.73 -10.24 0.27
N ASP A 107 -3.77 -8.95 -0.05
CA ASP A 107 -2.68 -7.98 -0.07
C ASP A 107 -3.11 -6.60 0.48
N ILE A 108 -2.21 -5.62 0.43
CA ILE A 108 -2.46 -4.21 0.77
C ILE A 108 -1.97 -3.33 -0.37
N ASP A 109 -2.77 -2.38 -0.82
CA ASP A 109 -2.48 -1.52 -1.97
C ASP A 109 -2.25 -0.06 -1.57
N VAL A 110 -1.15 0.52 -2.06
CA VAL A 110 -0.89 1.97 -2.01
C VAL A 110 -0.49 2.51 -3.38
N LEU A 111 -0.80 3.79 -3.61
CA LEU A 111 -0.30 4.57 -4.74
C LEU A 111 0.80 5.52 -4.27
N ILE A 112 1.75 5.78 -5.17
CA ILE A 112 2.66 6.94 -5.13
C ILE A 112 2.57 7.67 -6.49
N MET A 113 3.05 8.92 -6.60
CA MET A 113 3.25 9.50 -7.93
C MET A 113 4.37 8.74 -8.66
N ALA A 114 4.16 8.39 -9.93
CA ALA A 114 5.04 7.48 -10.67
C ALA A 114 6.52 7.93 -10.68
N GLN A 115 6.75 9.24 -10.76
CA GLN A 115 8.08 9.88 -10.70
C GLN A 115 8.86 9.57 -9.40
N ASP A 116 8.15 9.41 -8.27
CA ASP A 116 8.74 9.18 -6.94
C ASP A 116 9.24 7.73 -6.78
N THR A 117 8.92 6.84 -7.74
CA THR A 117 9.50 5.48 -7.79
C THR A 117 11.04 5.53 -7.87
N SER A 118 11.61 6.60 -8.42
CA SER A 118 13.04 6.85 -8.42
C SER A 118 13.65 6.87 -7.00
N GLN A 119 12.91 7.37 -6.01
CA GLN A 119 13.30 7.34 -4.59
C GLN A 119 13.23 5.90 -4.03
N LEU A 120 12.16 5.16 -4.35
CA LEU A 120 12.03 3.75 -3.96
C LEU A 120 13.19 2.90 -4.52
N PHE A 121 13.62 3.18 -5.75
CA PHE A 121 14.75 2.50 -6.38
C PHE A 121 16.07 2.75 -5.66
N GLN A 122 16.31 3.98 -5.18
CA GLN A 122 17.49 4.29 -4.35
C GLN A 122 17.41 3.58 -2.99
N LEU A 123 16.25 3.59 -2.35
CA LEU A 123 16.04 2.98 -1.04
C LEU A 123 16.12 1.44 -1.07
N SER A 124 15.75 0.79 -2.18
CA SER A 124 15.85 -0.67 -2.31
C SER A 124 17.29 -1.18 -2.43
N GLN A 125 18.27 -0.30 -2.70
CA GLN A 125 19.70 -0.65 -2.64
C GLN A 125 20.25 -0.66 -1.19
N LEU A 126 19.47 -0.19 -0.22
CA LEU A 126 19.90 -0.09 1.18
C LEU A 126 19.47 -1.31 1.99
N ASN A 127 20.36 -1.84 2.83
CA ASN A 127 19.99 -2.86 3.82
C ASN A 127 19.32 -2.22 5.04
N PHE A 128 18.09 -1.71 4.86
CA PHE A 128 17.37 -0.96 5.90
C PHE A 128 16.67 -1.82 6.97
N SER A 129 16.51 -3.13 6.73
CA SER A 129 15.84 -4.05 7.66
C SER A 129 16.21 -5.51 7.41
N SER A 130 16.39 -6.27 8.50
CA SER A 130 16.48 -7.73 8.51
C SER A 130 15.13 -8.44 8.39
N ILE A 131 14.02 -7.73 8.62
CA ILE A 131 12.64 -8.24 8.56
C ILE A 131 12.02 -7.93 7.20
N TYR A 132 12.17 -6.70 6.69
CA TYR A 132 11.56 -6.25 5.43
C TYR A 132 12.57 -6.04 4.31
N LYS A 133 12.09 -6.14 3.07
CA LYS A 133 12.81 -5.80 1.83
C LYS A 133 11.90 -4.97 0.94
N LEU A 134 12.43 -3.91 0.34
CA LEU A 134 11.78 -3.19 -0.75
C LEU A 134 12.28 -3.78 -2.07
N LYS A 135 11.38 -4.28 -2.92
CA LYS A 135 11.70 -4.66 -4.30
C LYS A 135 11.06 -3.67 -5.26
N VAL A 136 11.82 -3.18 -6.22
CA VAL A 136 11.35 -2.28 -7.28
C VAL A 136 11.46 -3.01 -8.61
N HIS A 137 10.45 -2.89 -9.47
CA HIS A 137 10.45 -3.53 -10.77
C HIS A 137 11.60 -2.97 -11.64
N PRO A 138 12.51 -3.76 -12.23
CA PRO A 138 13.66 -3.22 -12.96
C PRO A 138 13.28 -2.26 -14.10
N GLN A 139 12.11 -2.49 -14.72
CA GLN A 139 11.53 -1.65 -15.78
C GLN A 139 10.46 -0.65 -15.25
N TRP A 140 10.56 -0.18 -14.00
CA TRP A 140 9.56 0.71 -13.38
C TRP A 140 9.27 2.00 -14.16
N TYR A 141 10.23 2.44 -14.97
CA TYR A 141 10.16 3.62 -15.84
C TYR A 141 9.36 3.37 -17.14
N ILE A 142 9.04 2.11 -17.48
CA ILE A 142 8.17 1.78 -18.61
C ILE A 142 6.72 2.02 -18.17
N VAL A 143 6.03 2.92 -18.87
CA VAL A 143 4.63 3.26 -18.59
C VAL A 143 3.72 2.13 -19.07
N GLY A 144 3.07 1.49 -18.10
CA GLY A 144 2.16 0.36 -18.31
C GLY A 144 2.80 -1.02 -18.11
N GLU A 145 1.96 -2.01 -17.81
CA GLU A 145 2.35 -3.38 -17.52
C GLU A 145 2.56 -4.24 -18.78
N ASP A 146 1.80 -3.93 -19.84
CA ASP A 146 1.77 -4.62 -21.14
C ASP A 146 3.13 -4.65 -21.89
N LYS A 147 4.09 -3.83 -21.45
CA LYS A 147 5.43 -3.68 -22.02
C LYS A 147 6.55 -4.12 -21.06
N ARG A 148 6.19 -4.68 -19.91
CA ARG A 148 7.13 -5.13 -18.89
C ARG A 148 7.33 -6.64 -18.97
N SER A 149 8.42 -7.12 -18.39
CA SER A 149 8.79 -8.53 -18.33
C SER A 149 9.02 -8.95 -16.89
N TYR A 150 8.73 -10.20 -16.55
CA TYR A 150 9.04 -10.74 -15.23
C TYR A 150 10.54 -11.01 -15.06
N PHE A 151 11.11 -10.59 -13.94
CA PHE A 151 12.51 -10.86 -13.57
C PHE A 151 12.58 -11.92 -12.46
N HIS A 152 12.13 -13.14 -12.77
CA HIS A 152 12.01 -14.23 -11.79
C HIS A 152 13.35 -14.63 -11.14
N SER A 153 14.47 -14.49 -11.86
CA SER A 153 15.83 -14.68 -11.33
C SER A 153 16.20 -13.70 -10.20
N GLU A 154 15.62 -12.50 -10.25
CA GLU A 154 15.74 -11.46 -9.20
C GLU A 154 14.59 -11.59 -8.17
N GLY A 155 13.74 -12.61 -8.32
CA GLY A 155 12.53 -12.83 -7.54
C GLY A 155 11.49 -11.73 -7.69
N ILE A 156 11.36 -11.16 -8.90
CA ILE A 156 10.29 -10.25 -9.29
C ILE A 156 9.20 -11.10 -9.97
N HIS A 157 8.05 -11.21 -9.30
CA HIS A 157 6.90 -12.01 -9.73
C HIS A 157 5.65 -11.14 -9.95
N PHE A 158 5.87 -9.86 -10.24
CA PHE A 158 4.86 -8.84 -10.52
C PHE A 158 5.35 -7.96 -11.67
N VAL A 159 4.44 -7.34 -12.42
CA VAL A 159 4.77 -6.40 -13.52
C VAL A 159 4.03 -5.07 -13.42
N ALA A 160 2.76 -5.06 -12.98
CA ALA A 160 1.94 -3.84 -12.97
C ALA A 160 2.22 -2.89 -11.79
N PRO A 161 2.40 -3.35 -10.54
CA PRO A 161 2.96 -2.54 -9.47
C PRO A 161 4.38 -2.07 -9.82
N ASN A 162 4.77 -0.90 -9.33
CA ASN A 162 6.13 -0.39 -9.52
C ASN A 162 7.10 -0.95 -8.46
N ALA A 163 6.60 -1.25 -7.26
CA ALA A 163 7.39 -1.83 -6.18
C ALA A 163 6.52 -2.67 -5.22
N ARG A 164 7.17 -3.49 -4.39
CA ARG A 164 6.58 -4.19 -3.25
C ARG A 164 7.43 -4.00 -2.01
N PHE A 165 6.81 -3.64 -0.89
CA PHE A 165 7.43 -3.68 0.44
C PHE A 165 7.03 -5.00 1.11
N ILE A 166 7.99 -5.92 1.28
CA ILE A 166 7.74 -7.35 1.51
C ILE A 166 8.36 -7.79 2.84
N ASN A 167 7.61 -8.49 3.70
CA ASN A 167 8.17 -9.24 4.81
C ASN A 167 9.01 -10.43 4.28
N ARG A 168 10.23 -10.60 4.79
CA ARG A 168 11.19 -11.60 4.30
C ARG A 168 10.81 -13.03 4.67
N LYS A 169 9.99 -13.25 5.71
CA LYS A 169 9.66 -14.59 6.25
C LYS A 169 8.56 -15.30 5.46
N ASP A 170 7.45 -14.62 5.21
CA ASP A 170 6.21 -15.19 4.66
C ASP A 170 5.90 -14.70 3.23
N GLY A 171 6.46 -13.55 2.83
CA GLY A 171 6.18 -12.92 1.54
C GLY A 171 4.96 -12.00 1.54
N ILE A 172 4.31 -11.74 2.68
CA ILE A 172 3.24 -10.74 2.79
C ILE A 172 3.81 -9.35 2.49
N HIS A 173 3.02 -8.51 1.81
CA HIS A 173 3.53 -7.27 1.23
C HIS A 173 2.46 -6.16 1.11
N VAL A 174 2.97 -4.93 1.07
CA VAL A 174 2.27 -3.80 0.46
C VAL A 174 2.69 -3.69 -1.00
N ASP A 175 1.72 -3.66 -1.90
CA ASP A 175 1.90 -3.42 -3.33
C ASP A 175 1.84 -1.92 -3.63
N ILE A 176 2.83 -1.42 -4.37
CA ILE A 176 3.09 0.01 -4.55
C ILE A 176 2.93 0.38 -6.02
N TRP A 177 1.80 1.00 -6.32
CA TRP A 177 1.32 1.30 -7.67
C TRP A 177 1.71 2.72 -8.14
N PRO A 178 1.97 2.91 -9.44
CA PRO A 178 2.26 4.23 -10.01
C PRO A 178 0.98 5.01 -10.37
N MET A 179 0.85 6.23 -9.84
CA MET A 179 -0.12 7.23 -10.29
C MET A 179 0.53 8.22 -11.28
N TYR A 180 -0.11 8.47 -12.42
CA TYR A 180 0.36 9.41 -13.45
C TYR A 180 -0.49 10.69 -13.46
N ASP A 181 0.08 11.85 -13.80
CA ASP A 181 -0.63 13.15 -13.90
C ASP A 181 -1.20 13.47 -15.30
N TYR A 182 -1.06 12.51 -16.22
CA TYR A 182 -1.65 12.49 -17.56
C TYR A 182 -2.44 11.19 -17.76
N ASP A 183 -3.09 11.02 -18.93
CA ASP A 183 -3.76 9.77 -19.33
C ASP A 183 -2.85 9.03 -20.34
N PRO A 184 -2.20 7.91 -19.97
CA PRO A 184 -1.28 7.20 -20.87
C PRO A 184 -1.94 6.60 -22.12
N SER A 185 -3.28 6.52 -22.18
CA SER A 185 -4.00 6.09 -23.39
C SER A 185 -4.12 7.19 -24.46
N ARG A 186 -3.78 8.45 -24.14
CA ARG A 186 -3.98 9.60 -25.04
C ARG A 186 -2.69 10.13 -25.62
N THR A 187 -2.60 10.12 -26.94
CA THR A 187 -1.48 10.70 -27.71
C THR A 187 -1.41 12.23 -27.65
N ARG A 188 -2.47 12.92 -27.18
CA ARG A 188 -2.50 14.37 -26.92
C ARG A 188 -3.43 14.70 -25.75
N MET A 189 -2.95 15.47 -24.78
CA MET A 189 -3.83 16.17 -23.83
C MET A 189 -4.54 17.34 -24.51
N LYS A 190 -5.78 17.64 -24.09
CA LYS A 190 -6.49 18.83 -24.59
C LYS A 190 -5.91 20.07 -23.90
N LYS A 191 -5.55 21.09 -24.68
CA LYS A 191 -5.13 22.39 -24.15
C LYS A 191 -6.23 22.92 -23.21
N ASN A 192 -5.85 23.41 -22.04
CA ASN A 192 -6.74 23.87 -20.96
C ASN A 192 -7.64 22.79 -20.31
N SER A 193 -7.28 21.50 -20.36
CA SER A 193 -7.91 20.50 -19.49
C SER A 193 -7.61 20.77 -18.01
N LYS A 194 -8.58 20.51 -17.11
CA LYS A 194 -8.30 20.37 -15.67
C LYS A 194 -7.16 19.36 -15.44
N PRO A 195 -6.33 19.52 -14.38
CA PRO A 195 -5.40 18.49 -13.95
C PRO A 195 -6.14 17.18 -13.65
N ILE A 196 -5.58 16.08 -14.13
CA ILE A 196 -6.09 14.72 -13.90
C ILE A 196 -5.04 13.90 -13.17
N LEU A 197 -5.47 12.74 -12.71
CA LEU A 197 -4.63 11.66 -12.25
C LEU A 197 -5.12 10.37 -12.94
N SER A 198 -4.21 9.49 -13.35
CA SER A 198 -4.57 8.22 -13.99
C SER A 198 -3.81 7.02 -13.43
N GLU A 199 -4.55 5.96 -13.19
CA GLU A 199 -4.10 4.66 -12.68
C GLU A 199 -4.69 3.53 -13.52
N TYR A 200 -4.39 2.28 -13.17
CA TYR A 200 -5.11 1.13 -13.70
C TYR A 200 -6.39 0.87 -12.91
N ASN A 201 -7.40 0.27 -13.54
CA ASN A 201 -8.41 -0.47 -12.82
C ASN A 201 -8.05 -1.97 -12.71
N ASN A 202 -8.86 -2.72 -11.97
CA ASN A 202 -8.82 -4.18 -11.84
C ASN A 202 -8.97 -5.00 -13.15
N ASN A 203 -8.96 -4.36 -14.32
CA ASN A 203 -8.94 -4.98 -15.65
C ASN A 203 -7.73 -4.51 -16.48
N TYR A 204 -6.71 -3.91 -15.84
CA TYR A 204 -5.54 -3.28 -16.45
C TYR A 204 -5.87 -2.27 -17.57
N LYS A 205 -6.98 -1.54 -17.40
CA LYS A 205 -7.38 -0.43 -18.28
C LYS A 205 -7.16 0.89 -17.58
N TRP A 206 -6.58 1.85 -18.30
CA TRP A 206 -6.35 3.20 -17.79
C TRP A 206 -7.65 3.87 -17.37
N LYS A 207 -7.66 4.41 -16.15
CA LYS A 207 -8.75 5.18 -15.56
C LYS A 207 -8.21 6.50 -15.06
N SER A 208 -8.73 7.60 -15.60
CA SER A 208 -8.46 8.94 -15.10
C SER A 208 -9.53 9.41 -14.11
N SER A 209 -9.13 10.24 -13.16
CA SER A 209 -9.96 11.02 -12.25
C SER A 209 -9.51 12.49 -12.27
N PRO A 210 -10.36 13.45 -11.85
CA PRO A 210 -9.93 14.83 -11.57
C PRO A 210 -8.94 14.84 -10.40
N ARG A 211 -7.86 15.63 -10.48
CA ARG A 211 -6.82 15.67 -9.43
C ARG A 211 -7.39 16.05 -8.06
N GLU A 212 -8.44 16.86 -8.02
CA GLU A 212 -9.12 17.26 -6.79
C GLU A 212 -9.84 16.10 -6.05
N TRP A 213 -9.96 14.91 -6.64
CA TRP A 213 -10.50 13.73 -5.93
C TRP A 213 -9.44 13.00 -5.10
N THR A 214 -8.16 13.21 -5.41
CA THR A 214 -7.04 12.65 -4.65
C THR A 214 -6.44 13.68 -3.72
N PHE A 215 -6.20 14.91 -4.19
CA PHE A 215 -5.49 15.93 -3.42
C PHE A 215 -6.39 17.08 -2.95
N PRO A 216 -6.19 17.61 -1.72
CA PRO A 216 -5.16 17.24 -0.75
C PRO A 216 -5.33 15.83 -0.17
N LEU A 217 -4.24 15.20 0.27
CA LEU A 217 -4.34 13.96 1.04
C LEU A 217 -4.78 14.28 2.46
N GLU A 218 -5.58 13.42 3.05
CA GLU A 218 -6.11 13.56 4.41
C GLU A 218 -5.68 12.38 5.27
N GLU A 219 -5.40 12.61 6.55
CA GLU A 219 -5.14 11.53 7.51
C GLU A 219 -6.45 10.81 7.85
N CYS A 220 -6.46 9.49 7.78
CA CYS A 220 -7.64 8.67 8.00
C CYS A 220 -7.33 7.44 8.87
N LEU A 221 -8.29 7.02 9.69
CA LEU A 221 -8.17 5.84 10.52
C LEU A 221 -8.53 4.59 9.70
N PHE A 222 -7.60 3.66 9.59
CA PHE A 222 -7.73 2.38 8.90
C PHE A 222 -7.28 1.26 9.82
N SER A 223 -8.21 0.40 10.27
CA SER A 223 -7.91 -0.75 11.15
C SER A 223 -6.99 -0.41 12.33
N GLY A 224 -7.25 0.71 13.02
CA GLY A 224 -6.50 1.16 14.19
C GLY A 224 -5.23 1.96 13.91
N MET A 225 -4.84 2.14 12.64
CA MET A 225 -3.67 2.92 12.21
C MET A 225 -4.07 4.20 11.49
N THR A 226 -3.27 5.27 11.61
CA THR A 226 -3.42 6.47 10.77
C THR A 226 -2.68 6.27 9.44
N VAL A 227 -3.40 6.36 8.33
CA VAL A 227 -2.85 6.30 6.97
C VAL A 227 -3.27 7.51 6.15
N TRP A 228 -2.64 7.71 4.99
CA TRP A 228 -3.06 8.73 4.03
C TRP A 228 -4.19 8.23 3.13
N CYS A 229 -5.31 8.95 3.14
CA CYS A 229 -6.42 8.79 2.23
C CYS A 229 -6.45 9.89 1.15
N PRO A 230 -7.04 9.61 -0.02
CA PRO A 230 -7.39 10.63 -1.00
C PRO A 230 -8.60 11.47 -0.54
N ALA A 231 -8.66 12.75 -0.95
CA ALA A 231 -9.71 13.72 -0.58
C ALA A 231 -11.18 13.26 -0.80
N GLN A 232 -11.44 12.41 -1.80
CA GLN A 232 -12.81 12.01 -2.19
C GLN A 232 -12.88 10.50 -2.46
N PRO A 233 -12.67 9.66 -1.43
CA PRO A 233 -12.36 8.24 -1.58
C PRO A 233 -13.53 7.45 -2.20
N GLU A 234 -14.77 7.76 -1.83
CA GLU A 234 -15.97 7.12 -2.39
C GLU A 234 -16.10 7.37 -3.91
N LYS A 235 -15.61 8.51 -4.41
CA LYS A 235 -15.65 8.85 -5.85
C LYS A 235 -14.60 8.09 -6.66
N LEU A 236 -13.43 7.85 -6.08
CA LEU A 236 -12.39 7.03 -6.69
C LEU A 236 -12.84 5.55 -6.75
N VAL A 237 -13.33 5.02 -5.63
CA VAL A 237 -13.93 3.67 -5.56
C VAL A 237 -15.05 3.51 -6.59
N ALA A 238 -16.01 4.45 -6.65
CA ALA A 238 -17.09 4.43 -7.63
C ALA A 238 -16.63 4.54 -9.09
N ASN A 239 -15.50 5.22 -9.38
CA ASN A 239 -14.95 5.35 -10.74
C ASN A 239 -14.20 4.09 -11.19
N ILE A 240 -13.46 3.44 -10.29
CA ILE A 240 -12.65 2.25 -10.60
C ILE A 240 -13.54 1.00 -10.66
N TYR A 241 -14.36 0.79 -9.63
CA TYR A 241 -15.12 -0.45 -9.39
C TYR A 241 -16.63 -0.33 -9.68
N GLY A 242 -17.14 0.89 -9.89
CA GLY A 242 -18.56 1.16 -10.12
C GLY A 242 -19.33 1.50 -8.84
N PRO A 243 -20.47 2.21 -8.92
CA PRO A 243 -21.10 2.88 -7.77
C PRO A 243 -21.60 1.96 -6.65
N LEU A 244 -21.80 0.67 -6.93
CA LEU A 244 -22.21 -0.31 -5.91
C LEU A 244 -21.09 -0.63 -4.91
N SER A 245 -19.82 -0.57 -5.35
CA SER A 245 -18.63 -0.88 -4.54
C SER A 245 -18.41 0.09 -3.36
N VAL A 246 -19.12 1.21 -3.31
CA VAL A 246 -19.10 2.13 -2.16
C VAL A 246 -19.85 1.54 -0.96
N ASN A 247 -20.91 0.75 -1.19
CA ASN A 247 -21.86 0.32 -0.15
C ASN A 247 -22.10 -1.20 -0.09
N ILE A 248 -21.63 -1.96 -1.07
CA ILE A 248 -21.90 -3.40 -1.20
C ILE A 248 -20.59 -4.11 -1.52
N SER A 249 -20.17 -5.02 -0.64
CA SER A 249 -19.03 -5.88 -0.91
C SER A 249 -19.34 -6.86 -2.05
N SER A 250 -18.37 -7.02 -2.97
CA SER A 250 -18.44 -8.00 -4.06
C SER A 250 -18.32 -9.44 -3.59
N THR A 251 -17.93 -9.65 -2.32
CA THR A 251 -17.57 -10.96 -1.76
C THR A 251 -18.25 -11.13 -0.41
N THR A 252 -18.69 -12.35 -0.10
CA THR A 252 -19.37 -12.69 1.16
C THR A 252 -18.90 -14.04 1.70
N CYS A 253 -19.12 -14.29 2.99
CA CYS A 253 -18.82 -15.59 3.61
C CYS A 253 -20.02 -16.52 3.49
N VAL A 254 -19.82 -17.72 2.94
CA VAL A 254 -20.81 -18.80 2.89
C VAL A 254 -20.13 -20.11 3.30
N ASN A 255 -20.67 -20.79 4.31
CA ASN A 255 -20.24 -22.13 4.75
C ASN A 255 -18.71 -22.28 4.96
N GLY A 256 -18.04 -21.25 5.47
CA GLY A 256 -16.59 -21.26 5.71
C GLY A 256 -15.73 -20.99 4.46
N SER A 257 -16.31 -20.44 3.38
CA SER A 257 -15.60 -19.99 2.18
C SER A 257 -16.00 -18.57 1.78
N TRP A 258 -15.04 -17.77 1.32
CA TRP A 258 -15.31 -16.50 0.66
C TRP A 258 -15.77 -16.75 -0.78
N VAL A 259 -16.91 -16.19 -1.17
CA VAL A 259 -17.54 -16.38 -2.48
C VAL A 259 -18.08 -15.06 -3.04
N ASP A 260 -18.32 -15.00 -4.34
CA ASP A 260 -19.02 -13.88 -4.99
C ASP A 260 -20.36 -13.57 -4.31
N SER A 261 -20.63 -12.29 -4.07
CA SER A 261 -21.81 -11.81 -3.36
C SER A 261 -23.03 -11.79 -4.28
N ASP A 262 -23.99 -12.69 -4.06
CA ASP A 262 -25.29 -12.72 -4.76
C ASP A 262 -26.00 -11.36 -4.68
N ASN A 263 -25.93 -10.69 -3.53
CA ASN A 263 -26.49 -9.35 -3.34
C ASN A 263 -25.83 -8.31 -4.27
N TYR A 264 -24.51 -8.39 -4.46
CA TYR A 264 -23.77 -7.54 -5.39
C TYR A 264 -24.15 -7.83 -6.85
N GLN A 265 -24.18 -9.11 -7.24
CA GLN A 265 -24.54 -9.49 -8.62
C GLN A 265 -26.02 -9.16 -8.93
N LEU A 266 -26.93 -9.32 -7.97
CA LEU A 266 -28.34 -8.91 -8.09
C LEU A 266 -28.46 -7.40 -8.29
N ALA A 267 -27.84 -6.59 -7.41
CA ALA A 267 -27.85 -5.13 -7.51
C ALA A 267 -27.24 -4.63 -8.83
N LYS A 268 -26.14 -5.25 -9.28
CA LYS A 268 -25.48 -5.00 -10.56
C LYS A 268 -26.39 -5.34 -11.75
N SER A 269 -27.15 -6.43 -11.67
CA SER A 269 -28.15 -6.79 -12.69
C SER A 269 -29.29 -5.76 -12.78
N MET A 270 -29.77 -5.26 -11.65
CA MET A 270 -30.83 -4.24 -11.58
C MET A 270 -30.34 -2.89 -12.12
N LEU A 271 -29.12 -2.49 -11.74
CA LEU A 271 -28.48 -1.27 -12.24
C LEU A 271 -28.33 -1.31 -13.77
N ASN A 272 -27.85 -2.43 -14.32
CA ASN A 272 -27.69 -2.60 -15.77
C ASN A 272 -29.05 -2.54 -16.50
N LYS A 273 -30.10 -3.19 -15.98
CA LYS A 273 -31.46 -3.09 -16.53
C LYS A 273 -31.96 -1.65 -16.55
N ASN A 274 -31.75 -0.89 -15.47
CA ASN A 274 -32.16 0.51 -15.35
C ASN A 274 -31.35 1.48 -16.25
N VAL A 275 -30.12 1.13 -16.63
CA VAL A 275 -29.35 1.85 -17.65
C VAL A 275 -29.90 1.54 -19.05
N ILE A 276 -30.23 0.28 -19.34
CA ILE A 276 -30.81 -0.13 -20.63
C ILE A 276 -32.15 0.57 -20.86
N THR A 277 -33.09 0.55 -19.91
CA THR A 277 -34.41 1.18 -20.07
C THR A 277 -34.33 2.70 -20.24
N LYS A 278 -33.42 3.38 -19.54
CA LYS A 278 -33.14 4.81 -19.80
C LYS A 278 -32.53 5.07 -21.18
N THR A 279 -31.78 4.10 -21.72
CA THR A 279 -31.14 4.21 -23.03
C THR A 279 -32.10 3.88 -24.18
N THR A 280 -33.12 3.04 -23.98
CA THR A 280 -34.20 2.82 -24.95
C THR A 280 -35.14 4.01 -25.03
N ASN A 281 -35.59 4.53 -23.88
CA ASN A 281 -36.57 5.63 -23.86
C ASN A 281 -35.98 6.93 -24.41
N ASN A 282 -34.65 7.12 -24.35
CA ASN A 282 -33.94 8.23 -24.99
C ASN A 282 -33.67 8.04 -26.49
N LYS A 283 -34.22 6.99 -27.13
CA LYS A 283 -34.08 6.71 -28.58
C LYS A 283 -35.39 6.82 -29.38
N GLU A 284 -36.52 7.07 -28.73
CA GLU A 284 -37.84 7.18 -29.38
C GLU A 284 -38.26 8.63 -29.66
N VAL A 285 -37.29 9.55 -29.79
CA VAL A 285 -37.52 10.97 -30.11
C VAL A 285 -36.61 11.44 -31.24
N TYR A 286 -36.85 10.92 -32.45
CA TYR A 286 -36.44 11.47 -33.75
C TYR A 286 -37.42 11.03 -34.85
#